data_AF-A0A2G1BTA2-F1
#
_entry.id   AF-A0A2G1BTA2-F1
#
_cell.length_a   1.000
_cell.length_b   1.000
_cell.length_c   1.000
_cell.angle_alpha   90.00
_cell.angle_beta   90.00
_cell.angle_gamma   90.00
#
_symmetry.space_group_name_H-M   'P 1'
#
loop_
_entity.id
_entity.type
_entity.pdbx_description
1 polymer ?
#
loop_
_entity_poly.entity_id
_entity_poly.type
_entity_poly.pdbx_seq_one_letter_code
_entity_poly.pdbx_strand_id
1 'polypeptide(L)'
;MPGPVATVGSMHVCPMCSGTTPHVGGPITQGEANVLANGKPVATIGSMCTCVGPPDTIAQGFPNILINGKPVACLGDLTAHGGTITAGEANIIVGSAAPVPSVNMPVNKIPFPKISIVDRLAHNSKIEEAEENQEKLKEEEQGEPRIYNLQWLKEKNIIRKSKVLKEVTLRAYVYNIPDGESITFKVKKPVETTDENGSTTTNEEEVVELTGTVQDKKVEVTWEVEDVSEEGESTSNTQKKNNTIVSTQAESNTTPSNNVVATPASGEEKEDRFVEVETGEVKKGNWITEEGNTVIVNRNGQRAYDWEYADNPDEAKMKQNGMSDYDIFNVKLTKSYPEAYLKAEMKVTLWLFSDIEDGFGENGIRLANHFFSGGGKDFEFNQSSNPSIEMRDSERFKSFVSSLKEELKKKYEKDGTINGSTGVNLYSIRTSLPYYGVSSSLNPNVNESATFIGGIQGCVAKFKVLKNEKTQEVKVEIERVLFLDTFGAGWEDGGANGKAKQWVPGLVAMFCLQHFKNLKSPNKFRPFTVFVDIKPS
;
A
#
# COMPACT_ATOMS: atom_id res chain seq x y z
N MET A 1 -24.53 13.04 -13.99
CA MET A 1 -24.23 14.23 -13.15
C MET A 1 -22.93 13.95 -12.41
N PRO A 2 -22.14 14.97 -12.10
CA PRO A 2 -20.99 14.80 -11.19
C PRO A 2 -21.50 14.32 -9.83
N GLY A 3 -20.68 13.53 -9.13
CA GLY A 3 -21.08 12.80 -7.93
C GLY A 3 -20.39 13.29 -6.65
N PRO A 4 -20.36 12.45 -5.60
CA PRO A 4 -19.38 12.54 -4.53
C PRO A 4 -17.95 12.67 -5.08
N VAL A 5 -17.17 13.60 -4.51
CA VAL A 5 -15.75 13.79 -4.83
C VAL A 5 -14.94 12.60 -4.35
N ALA A 6 -14.06 12.09 -5.21
CA ALA A 6 -13.14 11.01 -4.86
C ALA A 6 -11.93 11.53 -4.09
N THR A 7 -11.45 10.73 -3.15
CA THR A 7 -10.33 11.01 -2.23
C THR A 7 -9.39 9.82 -2.16
N VAL A 8 -8.19 10.02 -1.62
CA VAL A 8 -7.34 8.88 -1.20
C VAL A 8 -8.11 8.00 -0.21
N GLY A 9 -8.16 6.71 -0.48
CA GLY A 9 -9.01 5.73 0.22
C GLY A 9 -10.41 5.51 -0.40
N SER A 10 -10.85 6.33 -1.36
CA SER A 10 -12.07 6.07 -2.14
C SER A 10 -11.83 4.94 -3.14
N MET A 11 -12.81 4.04 -3.29
CA MET A 11 -12.66 2.80 -4.07
C MET A 11 -12.93 2.99 -5.58
N HIS A 12 -12.27 2.16 -6.39
CA HIS A 12 -12.64 1.88 -7.79
C HIS A 12 -12.87 0.38 -8.00
N VAL A 13 -13.50 0.00 -9.11
CA VAL A 13 -13.53 -1.39 -9.62
C VAL A 13 -12.79 -1.48 -10.95
N CYS A 14 -12.13 -2.60 -11.19
CA CYS A 14 -11.30 -2.84 -12.37
C CYS A 14 -11.77 -4.12 -13.09
N PRO A 15 -12.20 -4.05 -14.37
CA PRO A 15 -12.63 -5.21 -15.16
C PRO A 15 -11.48 -5.89 -15.92
N MET A 16 -10.30 -5.26 -15.98
CA MET A 16 -9.09 -5.82 -16.58
C MET A 16 -8.67 -7.17 -15.96
N CYS A 17 -7.75 -7.90 -16.62
CA CYS A 17 -7.10 -9.08 -16.03
C CYS A 17 -5.61 -9.15 -16.41
N SER A 18 -4.91 -10.15 -15.85
CA SER A 18 -3.54 -10.49 -16.20
C SER A 18 -3.39 -12.00 -16.27
N GLY A 19 -3.47 -12.52 -17.50
CA GLY A 19 -3.66 -13.93 -17.81
C GLY A 19 -4.97 -14.45 -17.21
N THR A 20 -4.87 -15.51 -16.44
CA THR A 20 -6.01 -16.09 -15.72
C THR A 20 -6.37 -15.34 -14.43
N THR A 21 -5.57 -14.36 -13.98
CA THR A 21 -5.85 -13.59 -12.76
C THR A 21 -6.74 -12.39 -13.09
N PRO A 22 -8.01 -12.34 -12.66
CA PRO A 22 -8.83 -11.14 -12.83
C PRO A 22 -8.26 -10.03 -11.95
N HIS A 23 -8.30 -8.78 -12.42
CA HIS A 23 -8.08 -7.65 -11.53
C HIS A 23 -9.28 -7.49 -10.60
N VAL A 24 -9.00 -6.88 -9.46
CA VAL A 24 -10.00 -6.36 -8.52
C VAL A 24 -9.54 -4.94 -8.23
N GLY A 25 -10.45 -3.98 -8.36
CA GLY A 25 -10.14 -2.58 -8.04
C GLY A 25 -9.96 -2.39 -6.53
N GLY A 26 -9.40 -1.25 -6.16
CA GLY A 26 -9.01 -0.92 -4.79
C GLY A 26 -9.03 0.58 -4.53
N PRO A 27 -8.50 1.02 -3.38
CA PRO A 27 -8.49 2.43 -3.01
C PRO A 27 -7.58 3.26 -3.93
N ILE A 28 -8.01 4.49 -4.21
CA ILE A 28 -7.15 5.56 -4.73
C ILE A 28 -6.03 5.79 -3.71
N THR A 29 -4.76 5.74 -4.13
CA THR A 29 -3.59 5.91 -3.27
C THR A 29 -2.99 7.31 -3.37
N GLN A 30 -3.13 7.97 -4.52
CA GLN A 30 -2.57 9.31 -4.75
C GLN A 30 -3.66 10.37 -4.93
N GLY A 31 -3.47 11.52 -4.28
CA GLY A 31 -4.27 12.73 -4.46
C GLY A 31 -3.44 13.98 -4.23
N GLU A 32 -4.03 15.14 -4.45
CA GLU A 32 -3.38 16.44 -4.29
C GLU A 32 -3.28 16.81 -2.81
N ALA A 33 -2.14 16.50 -2.18
CA ALA A 33 -1.96 16.49 -0.72
C ALA A 33 -2.11 17.86 -0.02
N ASN A 34 -2.17 18.97 -0.77
CA ASN A 34 -2.45 20.32 -0.26
C ASN A 34 -3.95 20.66 -0.20
N VAL A 35 -4.84 19.85 -0.78
CA VAL A 35 -6.29 20.06 -0.76
C VAL A 35 -6.98 18.82 -0.21
N LEU A 36 -7.61 18.98 0.96
CA LEU A 36 -8.17 17.88 1.74
C LEU A 36 -9.70 17.95 1.77
N ALA A 37 -10.35 16.83 1.48
CA ALA A 37 -11.78 16.58 1.68
C ALA A 37 -11.94 15.57 2.82
N ASN A 38 -12.72 15.92 3.86
CA ASN A 38 -12.81 15.15 5.11
C ASN A 38 -11.44 14.73 5.71
N GLY A 39 -10.41 15.56 5.54
CA GLY A 39 -9.04 15.31 5.99
C GLY A 39 -8.16 14.43 5.06
N LYS A 40 -8.72 13.91 3.96
CA LYS A 40 -8.02 13.06 2.98
C LYS A 40 -7.68 13.87 1.71
N PRO A 41 -6.51 13.65 1.06
CA PRO A 41 -6.20 14.30 -0.21
C PRO A 41 -7.26 14.03 -1.30
N VAL A 42 -7.66 15.09 -2.01
CA VAL A 42 -8.62 15.01 -3.12
C VAL A 42 -7.97 14.37 -4.35
N ALA A 43 -8.70 13.46 -5.01
CA ALA A 43 -8.24 12.78 -6.21
C ALA A 43 -8.53 13.61 -7.48
N THR A 44 -7.72 13.42 -8.52
CA THR A 44 -7.81 14.15 -9.79
C THR A 44 -7.50 13.23 -10.97
N ILE A 45 -7.68 13.71 -12.20
CA ILE A 45 -7.08 13.05 -13.38
C ILE A 45 -5.58 12.85 -13.16
N GLY A 46 -5.08 11.63 -13.41
CA GLY A 46 -3.69 11.24 -13.17
C GLY A 46 -3.39 10.85 -11.71
N SER A 47 -4.39 10.77 -10.83
CA SER A 47 -4.27 10.05 -9.55
C SER A 47 -4.15 8.54 -9.78
N MET A 48 -3.38 7.87 -8.92
CA MET A 48 -3.16 6.42 -8.96
C MET A 48 -4.12 5.67 -8.02
N CYS A 49 -4.44 4.43 -8.40
CA CYS A 49 -5.26 3.50 -7.62
C CYS A 49 -4.53 2.18 -7.38
N THR A 50 -4.66 1.61 -6.18
CA THR A 50 -4.30 0.20 -5.93
C THR A 50 -5.27 -0.70 -6.67
N CYS A 51 -4.73 -1.66 -7.41
CA CYS A 51 -5.48 -2.68 -8.14
C CYS A 51 -4.79 -4.04 -7.96
N VAL A 52 -5.53 -5.15 -8.04
CA VAL A 52 -4.95 -6.52 -8.00
C VAL A 52 -4.37 -6.85 -9.39
N GLY A 53 -3.28 -6.14 -9.71
CA GLY A 53 -2.64 -6.06 -11.02
C GLY A 53 -1.57 -4.96 -11.00
N PRO A 54 -1.21 -4.36 -12.15
CA PRO A 54 -0.55 -3.06 -12.19
C PRO A 54 -1.41 -1.97 -11.52
N PRO A 55 -0.82 -0.88 -10.97
CA PRO A 55 -1.57 0.28 -10.51
C PRO A 55 -2.37 0.92 -11.63
N ASP A 56 -3.65 1.18 -11.37
CA ASP A 56 -4.53 1.86 -12.32
C ASP A 56 -4.40 3.39 -12.16
N THR A 57 -4.84 4.15 -13.17
CA THR A 57 -4.75 5.62 -13.19
C THR A 57 -6.12 6.21 -13.51
N ILE A 58 -6.58 7.17 -12.72
CA ILE A 58 -7.82 7.91 -13.01
C ILE A 58 -7.63 8.67 -14.33
N ALA A 59 -8.40 8.30 -15.35
CA ALA A 59 -8.25 8.78 -16.71
C ALA A 59 -9.27 9.89 -17.05
N GLN A 60 -10.30 10.08 -16.21
CA GLN A 60 -11.40 10.99 -16.44
C GLN A 60 -11.71 11.81 -15.17
N GLY A 61 -12.27 13.02 -15.32
CA GLY A 61 -12.61 13.89 -14.19
C GLY A 61 -13.41 15.14 -14.57
N PHE A 62 -14.01 15.80 -13.59
CA PHE A 62 -14.94 16.91 -13.79
C PHE A 62 -14.22 18.26 -14.02
N PRO A 63 -14.37 18.91 -15.20
CA PRO A 63 -13.51 20.02 -15.63
C PRO A 63 -13.77 21.36 -14.90
N ASN A 64 -14.96 21.55 -14.32
CA ASN A 64 -15.33 22.83 -13.70
C ASN A 64 -14.67 23.05 -12.33
N ILE A 65 -14.10 22.00 -11.71
CA ILE A 65 -13.45 22.07 -10.40
C ILE A 65 -12.05 21.50 -10.53
N LEU A 66 -11.07 22.37 -10.28
CA LEU A 66 -9.68 22.19 -10.69
C LEU A 66 -8.78 22.22 -9.47
N ILE A 67 -8.25 21.06 -9.07
CA ILE A 67 -7.33 20.94 -7.93
C ILE A 67 -5.91 20.91 -8.48
N ASN A 68 -5.07 21.87 -8.09
CA ASN A 68 -3.74 22.12 -8.67
C ASN A 68 -3.75 22.19 -10.22
N GLY A 69 -4.84 22.66 -10.82
CA GLY A 69 -5.02 22.74 -12.28
C GLY A 69 -5.42 21.44 -12.97
N LYS A 70 -5.77 20.39 -12.23
CA LYS A 70 -6.30 19.13 -12.77
C LYS A 70 -7.80 18.99 -12.46
N PRO A 71 -8.62 18.49 -13.40
CA PRO A 71 -10.02 18.15 -13.12
C PRO A 71 -10.15 17.18 -11.94
N VAL A 72 -11.10 17.46 -11.04
CA VAL A 72 -11.37 16.63 -9.85
C VAL A 72 -12.00 15.29 -10.24
N ALA A 73 -11.59 14.20 -9.59
CA ALA A 73 -12.18 12.89 -9.81
C ALA A 73 -13.44 12.70 -8.96
N CYS A 74 -14.45 12.05 -9.54
CA CYS A 74 -15.77 11.83 -8.94
C CYS A 74 -16.17 10.35 -9.01
N LEU A 75 -17.15 9.96 -8.19
CA LEU A 75 -17.85 8.69 -8.38
C LEU A 75 -18.41 8.59 -9.81
N GLY A 76 -18.07 7.52 -10.51
CA GLY A 76 -18.44 7.23 -11.88
C GLY A 76 -17.38 7.55 -12.95
N ASP A 77 -16.35 8.32 -12.63
CA ASP A 77 -15.28 8.63 -13.60
C ASP A 77 -14.43 7.38 -13.93
N LEU A 78 -14.00 7.27 -15.19
CA LEU A 78 -13.24 6.15 -15.74
C LEU A 78 -11.74 6.15 -15.40
N THR A 79 -11.15 4.95 -15.39
CA THR A 79 -9.72 4.68 -15.18
C THR A 79 -9.05 4.04 -16.40
N ALA A 80 -7.71 4.07 -16.47
CA ALA A 80 -6.92 3.59 -17.60
C ALA A 80 -7.09 2.10 -17.90
N HIS A 81 -7.40 1.28 -16.90
CA HIS A 81 -7.74 -0.13 -17.07
C HIS A 81 -9.20 -0.37 -17.53
N GLY A 82 -9.96 0.69 -17.88
CA GLY A 82 -11.38 0.60 -18.21
C GLY A 82 -12.29 0.44 -16.98
N GLY A 83 -11.75 0.70 -15.78
CA GLY A 83 -12.49 0.65 -14.52
C GLY A 83 -13.26 1.94 -14.22
N THR A 84 -14.01 1.94 -13.11
CA THR A 84 -14.82 3.07 -12.64
C THR A 84 -14.60 3.33 -11.16
N ILE A 85 -14.59 4.60 -10.75
CA ILE A 85 -14.61 4.99 -9.34
C ILE A 85 -15.99 4.71 -8.75
N THR A 86 -16.07 3.91 -7.69
CA THR A 86 -17.34 3.43 -7.09
C THR A 86 -17.69 4.09 -5.76
N ALA A 87 -16.76 4.83 -5.15
CA ALA A 87 -16.99 5.57 -3.91
C ALA A 87 -16.39 6.99 -3.95
N GLY A 88 -16.89 7.85 -3.07
CA GLY A 88 -16.39 9.21 -2.84
C GLY A 88 -16.98 9.76 -1.53
N GLU A 89 -16.56 10.95 -1.11
CA GLU A 89 -17.04 11.59 0.11
C GLU A 89 -18.51 12.04 -0.07
N ALA A 90 -19.46 11.26 0.46
CA ALA A 90 -20.90 11.44 0.21
C ALA A 90 -21.49 12.80 0.68
N ASN A 91 -20.79 13.53 1.54
CA ASN A 91 -21.12 14.88 1.97
C ASN A 91 -20.53 16.00 1.08
N ILE A 92 -19.67 15.66 0.11
CA ILE A 92 -18.96 16.60 -0.78
C ILE A 92 -19.34 16.22 -2.22
N ILE A 93 -20.53 16.66 -2.63
CA ILE A 93 -21.08 16.42 -3.96
C ILE A 93 -20.77 17.62 -4.86
N VAL A 94 -20.24 17.35 -6.05
CA VAL A 94 -20.00 18.38 -7.08
C VAL A 94 -21.10 18.35 -8.14
N GLY A 95 -21.28 19.45 -8.88
CA GLY A 95 -22.39 19.56 -9.84
C GLY A 95 -22.34 20.83 -10.69
N SER A 96 -23.23 20.92 -11.66
CA SER A 96 -23.40 22.06 -12.56
C SER A 96 -24.87 22.22 -12.98
N ALA A 97 -25.31 23.47 -13.18
CA ALA A 97 -26.71 23.79 -13.50
C ALA A 97 -27.16 23.27 -14.89
N ALA A 98 -26.22 23.13 -15.82
CA ALA A 98 -26.38 22.36 -17.05
C ALA A 98 -25.53 21.08 -16.97
N PRO A 99 -25.89 19.98 -17.67
CA PRO A 99 -25.05 18.80 -17.77
C PRO A 99 -23.71 19.16 -18.41
N VAL A 100 -22.61 19.01 -17.65
CA VAL A 100 -21.25 19.11 -18.16
C VAL A 100 -20.63 17.70 -18.06
N PRO A 101 -20.17 17.10 -19.16
CA PRO A 101 -19.49 15.81 -19.13
C PRO A 101 -18.12 15.95 -18.47
N SER A 102 -17.64 14.87 -17.86
CA SER A 102 -16.24 14.75 -17.44
C SER A 102 -15.33 14.74 -18.66
N VAL A 103 -14.09 15.20 -18.48
CA VAL A 103 -13.05 15.24 -19.51
C VAL A 103 -12.06 14.12 -19.31
N ASN A 104 -11.51 13.62 -20.42
CA ASN A 104 -10.53 12.54 -20.42
C ASN A 104 -9.12 13.15 -20.46
N MET A 105 -8.15 12.50 -19.81
CA MET A 105 -6.72 12.80 -19.97
C MET A 105 -6.31 12.73 -21.46
N PRO A 106 -5.24 13.41 -21.91
CA PRO A 106 -4.73 13.23 -23.27
C PRO A 106 -4.41 11.76 -23.56
N VAL A 107 -4.90 11.23 -24.68
CA VAL A 107 -4.90 9.78 -24.98
C VAL A 107 -3.48 9.19 -24.98
N ASN A 108 -2.50 9.97 -25.43
CA ASN A 108 -1.06 9.65 -25.41
C ASN A 108 -0.43 9.59 -24.00
N LYS A 109 -1.15 10.02 -22.95
CA LYS A 109 -0.73 10.02 -21.54
C LYS A 109 -1.53 9.07 -20.67
N ILE A 110 -2.58 8.45 -21.20
CA ILE A 110 -3.31 7.38 -20.50
C ILE A 110 -2.45 6.10 -20.57
N PRO A 111 -2.05 5.51 -19.43
CA PRO A 111 -1.22 4.31 -19.41
C PRO A 111 -2.07 3.05 -19.66
N PHE A 112 -2.67 2.95 -20.85
CA PHE A 112 -3.50 1.81 -21.23
C PHE A 112 -2.71 0.49 -21.13
N PRO A 113 -3.14 -0.49 -20.31
CA PRO A 113 -2.53 -1.82 -20.29
C PRO A 113 -2.76 -2.55 -21.62
N LYS A 114 -1.83 -3.44 -21.97
CA LYS A 114 -1.95 -4.28 -23.16
C LYS A 114 -2.77 -5.52 -22.86
N ILE A 115 -3.89 -5.68 -23.56
CA ILE A 115 -4.74 -6.87 -23.48
C ILE A 115 -4.23 -7.91 -24.48
N SER A 116 -4.04 -9.14 -24.00
CA SER A 116 -3.54 -10.28 -24.77
C SER A 116 -4.66 -11.26 -25.14
N ILE A 117 -4.33 -12.22 -26.00
CA ILE A 117 -5.24 -13.31 -26.39
C ILE A 117 -5.59 -14.20 -25.18
N VAL A 118 -4.69 -14.35 -24.21
CA VAL A 118 -4.93 -15.13 -22.98
C VAL A 118 -5.95 -14.44 -22.09
N ASP A 119 -5.87 -13.11 -21.99
CA ASP A 119 -6.75 -12.29 -21.15
C ASP A 119 -8.22 -12.40 -21.62
N ARG A 120 -8.43 -12.23 -22.93
CA ARG A 120 -9.74 -12.43 -23.59
C ARG A 120 -10.28 -13.84 -23.39
N LEU A 121 -9.44 -14.87 -23.56
CA LEU A 121 -9.87 -16.27 -23.38
C LEU A 121 -10.20 -16.63 -21.92
N ALA A 122 -9.60 -15.96 -20.93
CA ALA A 122 -9.80 -16.24 -19.52
C ALA A 122 -10.97 -15.48 -18.89
N HIS A 123 -11.18 -14.21 -19.29
CA HIS A 123 -12.14 -13.29 -18.63
C HIS A 123 -12.97 -12.48 -19.64
N ASN A 124 -13.36 -13.12 -20.76
CA ASN A 124 -13.94 -12.47 -21.95
C ASN A 124 -14.91 -11.31 -21.65
N SER A 125 -15.99 -11.53 -20.88
CA SER A 125 -17.01 -10.50 -20.63
C SER A 125 -16.54 -9.31 -19.80
N LYS A 126 -15.51 -9.47 -18.96
CA LYS A 126 -14.89 -8.33 -18.27
C LYS A 126 -13.84 -7.64 -19.13
N ILE A 127 -13.12 -8.39 -19.96
CA ILE A 127 -12.21 -7.79 -20.94
C ILE A 127 -12.98 -7.01 -22.02
N GLU A 128 -14.18 -7.46 -22.41
CA GLU A 128 -15.10 -6.69 -23.25
C GLU A 128 -15.51 -5.36 -22.58
N GLU A 129 -15.94 -5.38 -21.31
CA GLU A 129 -16.21 -4.15 -20.52
C GLU A 129 -14.98 -3.22 -20.48
N ALA A 130 -13.79 -3.78 -20.29
CA ALA A 130 -12.55 -3.03 -20.24
C ALA A 130 -12.16 -2.41 -21.60
N GLU A 131 -12.30 -3.18 -22.69
CA GLU A 131 -12.03 -2.71 -24.05
C GLU A 131 -12.99 -1.59 -24.45
N GLU A 132 -14.29 -1.76 -24.23
CA GLU A 132 -15.28 -0.70 -24.44
C GLU A 132 -14.96 0.58 -23.64
N ASN A 133 -14.63 0.45 -22.36
CA ASN A 133 -14.36 1.61 -21.50
C ASN A 133 -13.03 2.30 -21.86
N GLN A 134 -12.03 1.55 -22.35
CA GLN A 134 -10.85 2.14 -22.95
C GLN A 134 -11.13 2.80 -24.30
N GLU A 135 -12.08 2.33 -25.09
CA GLU A 135 -12.50 3.00 -26.34
C GLU A 135 -13.24 4.31 -26.05
N LYS A 136 -14.15 4.34 -25.07
CA LYS A 136 -14.79 5.57 -24.54
C LYS A 136 -13.76 6.60 -24.00
N LEU A 137 -12.57 6.17 -23.62
CA LEU A 137 -11.44 7.04 -23.23
C LEU A 137 -10.59 7.53 -24.42
N LYS A 138 -10.68 6.89 -25.58
CA LYS A 138 -9.97 7.22 -26.83
C LYS A 138 -10.85 8.03 -27.81
N GLU A 139 -12.17 7.92 -27.70
CA GLU A 139 -13.14 8.74 -28.45
C GLU A 139 -12.96 10.25 -28.18
N GLU A 140 -13.27 11.07 -29.18
CA GLU A 140 -13.24 12.53 -29.07
C GLU A 140 -14.45 13.04 -28.26
N GLU A 141 -14.21 14.03 -27.40
CA GLU A 141 -15.18 14.47 -26.39
C GLU A 141 -16.36 15.23 -27.00
N GLN A 142 -17.55 14.61 -26.98
CA GLN A 142 -18.76 15.19 -27.56
C GLN A 142 -19.25 16.44 -26.82
N GLY A 143 -19.09 17.61 -27.44
CA GLY A 143 -19.68 18.88 -26.99
C GLY A 143 -19.15 20.10 -27.75
N GLU A 144 -19.50 21.31 -27.33
CA GLU A 144 -19.04 22.53 -27.98
C GLU A 144 -17.55 22.83 -27.70
N PRO A 145 -16.75 23.24 -28.72
CA PRO A 145 -15.36 23.63 -28.55
C PRO A 145 -15.18 24.78 -27.56
N ARG A 146 -14.31 24.61 -26.55
CA ARG A 146 -14.10 25.62 -25.49
C ARG A 146 -12.74 25.49 -24.81
N ILE A 147 -12.31 26.57 -24.16
CA ILE A 147 -11.16 26.58 -23.24
C ILE A 147 -11.62 26.60 -21.78
N TYR A 148 -10.79 26.04 -20.90
CA TYR A 148 -10.95 26.11 -19.45
C TYR A 148 -9.57 26.19 -18.77
N ASN A 149 -9.54 26.46 -17.46
CA ASN A 149 -8.31 26.52 -16.67
C ASN A 149 -7.22 27.42 -17.28
N LEU A 150 -7.53 28.70 -17.54
CA LEU A 150 -6.54 29.68 -17.96
C LEU A 150 -5.64 30.04 -16.77
N GLN A 151 -4.34 29.80 -16.92
CA GLN A 151 -3.32 29.90 -15.87
C GLN A 151 -2.19 30.84 -16.27
N TRP A 152 -1.76 31.67 -15.33
CA TRP A 152 -0.49 32.38 -15.38
C TRP A 152 0.57 31.46 -14.77
N LEU A 153 1.45 30.89 -15.59
CA LEU A 153 2.41 29.87 -15.14
C LEU A 153 3.71 30.45 -14.59
N LYS A 154 4.13 31.56 -15.18
CA LYS A 154 5.48 32.10 -15.01
C LYS A 154 5.51 33.56 -15.45
N GLU A 155 6.19 34.35 -14.64
CA GLU A 155 6.64 35.70 -14.94
C GLU A 155 8.15 35.70 -14.70
N LYS A 156 8.93 36.29 -15.62
CA LYS A 156 10.38 36.39 -15.47
C LYS A 156 10.91 37.70 -16.05
N ASN A 157 11.60 38.47 -15.22
CA ASN A 157 12.33 39.65 -15.66
C ASN A 157 13.59 39.25 -16.45
N ILE A 158 13.75 39.82 -17.65
CA ILE A 158 14.86 39.63 -18.57
C ILE A 158 15.41 41.01 -18.93
N ILE A 159 16.65 41.30 -18.55
CA ILE A 159 17.31 42.55 -18.90
C ILE A 159 17.92 42.43 -20.31
N ARG A 160 17.48 43.27 -21.25
CA ARG A 160 18.05 43.40 -22.61
C ARG A 160 18.18 44.89 -22.96
N LYS A 161 19.36 45.29 -23.44
CA LYS A 161 19.64 46.68 -23.91
C LYS A 161 19.20 47.77 -22.92
N SER A 162 19.39 47.54 -21.62
CA SER A 162 19.00 48.44 -20.53
C SER A 162 17.48 48.69 -20.37
N LYS A 163 16.63 47.79 -20.90
CA LYS A 163 15.22 47.66 -20.49
C LYS A 163 15.01 46.35 -19.72
N VAL A 164 14.04 46.36 -18.81
CA VAL A 164 13.47 45.16 -18.19
C VAL A 164 12.31 44.67 -19.05
N LEU A 165 12.31 43.38 -19.39
CA LEU A 165 11.24 42.70 -20.10
C LEU A 165 10.63 41.63 -19.20
N LYS A 166 9.31 41.61 -19.03
CA LYS A 166 8.57 40.53 -18.38
C LYS A 166 8.20 39.46 -19.42
N GLU A 167 8.85 38.30 -19.32
CA GLU A 167 8.47 37.08 -20.03
C GLU A 167 7.29 36.43 -19.28
N VAL A 168 6.10 36.45 -19.89
CA VAL A 168 4.85 35.92 -19.35
C VAL A 168 4.46 34.65 -20.10
N THR A 169 4.21 33.54 -19.40
CA THR A 169 3.63 32.33 -20.00
C THR A 169 2.21 32.08 -19.51
N LEU A 170 1.26 32.06 -20.45
CA LEU A 170 -0.13 31.63 -20.24
C LEU A 170 -0.33 30.19 -20.71
N ARG A 171 -1.14 29.43 -19.97
CA ARG A 171 -1.66 28.11 -20.37
C ARG A 171 -3.17 28.09 -20.29
N ALA A 172 -3.86 27.49 -21.25
CA ALA A 172 -5.23 27.00 -21.05
C ALA A 172 -5.32 25.52 -21.41
N TYR A 173 -6.34 24.85 -20.87
CA TYR A 173 -6.75 23.51 -21.29
C TYR A 173 -7.91 23.63 -22.27
N VAL A 174 -8.05 22.67 -23.18
CA VAL A 174 -9.05 22.70 -24.24
C VAL A 174 -10.00 21.51 -24.12
N TYR A 175 -11.22 21.71 -24.60
CA TYR A 175 -12.28 20.72 -24.68
C TYR A 175 -12.85 20.74 -26.09
N ASN A 176 -12.91 19.58 -26.74
CA ASN A 176 -13.25 19.40 -28.15
C ASN A 176 -12.56 20.40 -29.11
N ILE A 177 -11.22 20.53 -29.00
CA ILE A 177 -10.38 21.22 -29.98
C ILE A 177 -9.18 20.30 -30.28
N PRO A 178 -8.98 19.84 -31.53
CA PRO A 178 -7.88 18.95 -31.89
C PRO A 178 -6.48 19.52 -31.67
N ASP A 179 -5.51 18.65 -31.40
CA ASP A 179 -4.09 19.00 -31.42
C ASP A 179 -3.69 19.48 -32.84
N GLY A 180 -2.94 20.59 -32.91
CA GLY A 180 -2.59 21.28 -34.16
C GLY A 180 -3.48 22.47 -34.51
N GLU A 181 -4.69 22.58 -33.94
CA GLU A 181 -5.53 23.78 -34.10
C GLU A 181 -4.97 24.99 -33.35
N SER A 182 -5.40 26.20 -33.75
CA SER A 182 -4.93 27.47 -33.19
C SER A 182 -6.00 28.18 -32.35
N ILE A 183 -5.63 28.60 -31.15
CA ILE A 183 -6.50 29.32 -30.20
C ILE A 183 -5.91 30.70 -29.92
N THR A 184 -6.74 31.73 -30.03
CA THR A 184 -6.37 33.13 -29.73
C THR A 184 -6.99 33.56 -28.41
N PHE A 185 -6.16 33.87 -27.42
CA PHE A 185 -6.57 34.57 -26.19
C PHE A 185 -6.66 36.07 -26.46
N LYS A 186 -7.61 36.74 -25.79
CA LYS A 186 -7.64 38.21 -25.71
C LYS A 186 -7.28 38.61 -24.29
N VAL A 187 -6.10 39.19 -24.12
CA VAL A 187 -5.56 39.59 -22.81
C VAL A 187 -5.63 41.10 -22.70
N LYS A 188 -6.24 41.60 -21.64
CA LYS A 188 -6.25 43.02 -21.30
C LYS A 188 -4.95 43.35 -20.57
N LYS A 189 -4.20 44.31 -21.10
CA LYS A 189 -3.00 44.87 -20.50
C LYS A 189 -3.31 46.29 -20.01
N PRO A 190 -2.99 46.65 -18.76
CA PRO A 190 -3.07 48.03 -18.32
C PRO A 190 -2.09 48.91 -19.10
N VAL A 191 -2.56 50.04 -19.60
CA VAL A 191 -1.72 51.13 -20.11
C VAL A 191 -1.65 52.22 -19.05
N GLU A 192 -0.43 52.60 -18.70
CA GLU A 192 -0.16 53.77 -17.87
C GLU A 192 -0.12 55.02 -18.74
N THR A 193 -1.05 55.95 -18.52
CA THR A 193 -1.01 57.28 -19.11
C THR A 193 -0.57 58.29 -18.05
N THR A 194 0.50 59.04 -18.34
CA THR A 194 0.98 60.12 -17.47
C THR A 194 0.44 61.45 -17.96
N ASP A 195 -0.21 62.22 -17.08
CA ASP A 195 -0.71 63.56 -17.43
C ASP A 195 0.41 64.63 -17.48
N GLU A 196 0.07 65.84 -17.92
CA GLU A 196 1.01 66.97 -18.00
C GLU A 196 1.57 67.42 -16.63
N ASN A 197 1.03 66.91 -15.52
CA ASN A 197 1.48 67.17 -14.15
C ASN A 197 2.35 66.03 -13.57
N GLY A 198 2.58 64.95 -14.31
CA GLY A 198 3.34 63.78 -13.85
C GLY A 198 2.52 62.76 -13.03
N SER A 199 1.19 62.86 -13.05
CA SER A 199 0.30 61.87 -12.42
C SER A 199 0.01 60.72 -13.37
N THR A 200 0.41 59.50 -13.00
CA THR A 200 0.10 58.29 -13.76
C THR A 200 -1.31 57.79 -13.44
N THR A 201 -2.12 57.53 -14.47
CA THR A 201 -3.43 56.89 -14.35
C THR A 201 -3.53 55.62 -15.20
N THR A 202 -3.97 54.53 -14.57
CA THR A 202 -4.09 53.20 -15.19
C THR A 202 -5.50 52.97 -15.77
N ASN A 203 -5.93 53.85 -16.68
CA ASN A 203 -7.33 53.94 -17.13
C ASN A 203 -7.61 53.34 -18.51
N GLU A 204 -6.59 53.01 -19.31
CA GLU A 204 -6.76 52.43 -20.65
C GLU A 204 -6.33 50.95 -20.66
N GLU A 205 -7.16 50.08 -21.25
CA GLU A 205 -6.90 48.65 -21.39
C GLU A 205 -6.55 48.32 -22.84
N GLU A 206 -5.27 48.05 -23.11
CA GLU A 206 -4.82 47.53 -24.41
C GLU A 206 -5.21 46.04 -24.53
N VAL A 207 -6.00 45.68 -25.55
CA VAL A 207 -6.37 44.28 -25.79
C VAL A 207 -5.35 43.64 -26.73
N VAL A 208 -4.51 42.77 -26.17
CA VAL A 208 -3.50 42.00 -26.90
C VAL A 208 -4.08 40.65 -27.30
N GLU A 209 -3.95 40.29 -28.58
CA GLU A 209 -4.35 38.98 -29.09
C GLU A 209 -3.14 38.03 -29.13
N LEU A 210 -3.24 36.92 -28.41
CA LEU A 210 -2.15 35.95 -28.22
C LEU A 210 -2.59 34.57 -28.75
N THR A 211 -2.04 34.18 -29.90
CA THR A 211 -2.37 32.90 -30.56
C THR A 211 -1.37 31.81 -30.21
N GLY A 212 -1.86 30.61 -29.88
CA GLY A 212 -1.05 29.41 -29.65
C GLY A 212 -1.68 28.16 -30.24
N THR A 213 -0.86 27.16 -30.52
CA THR A 213 -1.27 25.86 -31.06
C THR A 213 -1.63 24.88 -29.93
N VAL A 214 -2.67 24.09 -30.13
CA VAL A 214 -3.09 23.02 -29.21
C VAL A 214 -2.15 21.82 -29.31
N GLN A 215 -1.68 21.32 -28.15
CA GLN A 215 -0.90 20.09 -27.99
C GLN A 215 -1.26 19.44 -26.65
N ASP A 216 -1.45 18.12 -26.59
CA ASP A 216 -1.86 17.37 -25.39
C ASP A 216 -3.12 17.93 -24.70
N LYS A 217 -4.16 18.31 -25.45
CA LYS A 217 -5.37 18.99 -24.92
C LYS A 217 -5.10 20.28 -24.12
N LYS A 218 -3.98 20.96 -24.36
CA LYS A 218 -3.66 22.29 -23.80
C LYS A 218 -3.09 23.20 -24.88
N VAL A 219 -3.06 24.49 -24.60
CA VAL A 219 -2.36 25.50 -25.41
C VAL A 219 -1.52 26.37 -24.46
N GLU A 220 -0.27 26.64 -24.84
CA GLU A 220 0.65 27.50 -24.09
C GLU A 220 1.17 28.61 -25.01
N VAL A 221 1.13 29.86 -24.53
CA VAL A 221 1.67 31.04 -25.24
C VAL A 221 2.59 31.79 -24.30
N THR A 222 3.77 32.16 -24.80
CA THR A 222 4.72 33.04 -24.09
C THR A 222 4.84 34.37 -24.82
N TRP A 223 4.83 35.46 -24.05
CA TRP A 223 4.79 36.84 -24.54
C TRP A 223 5.82 37.68 -23.76
N GLU A 224 6.59 38.52 -24.46
CA GLU A 224 7.49 39.51 -23.84
C GLU A 224 6.77 40.87 -23.72
N VAL A 225 6.74 41.44 -22.52
CA VAL A 225 6.16 42.76 -22.21
C VAL A 225 7.27 43.70 -21.71
N GLU A 226 7.30 44.97 -22.13
CA GLU A 226 8.19 45.94 -21.49
C GLU A 226 7.68 46.30 -20.08
N ASP A 227 8.58 46.30 -19.10
CA ASP A 227 8.28 46.59 -17.70
C ASP A 227 8.70 48.01 -17.31
N VAL A 228 7.91 48.67 -16.46
CA VAL A 228 8.02 50.11 -16.15
C VAL A 228 8.14 50.37 -14.63
N SER A 229 8.12 49.34 -13.78
CA SER A 229 8.15 49.49 -12.32
C SER A 229 9.18 48.58 -11.61
N GLU A 230 10.25 49.19 -11.12
CA GLU A 230 11.08 48.69 -10.01
C GLU A 230 11.08 49.74 -8.88
N GLU A 231 10.81 49.36 -7.63
CA GLU A 231 11.47 49.85 -6.39
C GLU A 231 10.89 49.19 -5.11
N GLY A 232 11.74 48.95 -4.10
CA GLY A 232 11.38 48.44 -2.75
C GLY A 232 11.18 46.92 -2.65
N GLU A 233 11.98 46.12 -1.92
CA GLU A 233 12.26 46.09 -0.46
C GLU A 233 11.07 45.76 0.47
N SER A 234 11.23 45.02 1.57
CA SER A 234 12.28 44.08 2.02
C SER A 234 11.75 43.21 3.20
N THR A 235 12.53 42.24 3.70
CA THR A 235 12.09 41.23 4.69
C THR A 235 12.30 41.65 6.16
N SER A 236 11.33 41.38 7.05
CA SER A 236 11.59 41.11 8.49
C SER A 236 10.36 40.57 9.27
N ASN A 237 10.43 40.19 10.56
CA ASN A 237 11.20 39.11 11.20
C ASN A 237 10.74 38.90 12.69
N THR A 238 10.77 37.67 13.24
CA THR A 238 10.63 37.35 14.70
C THR A 238 9.28 37.74 15.37
N GLN A 239 8.84 37.36 16.59
CA GLN A 239 9.30 36.60 17.81
C GLN A 239 8.17 35.62 18.25
N LYS A 240 8.30 34.47 18.97
CA LYS A 240 9.17 33.94 20.06
C LYS A 240 8.69 34.24 21.50
N LYS A 241 8.13 33.24 22.20
CA LYS A 241 8.00 32.98 23.68
C LYS A 241 6.92 31.90 23.96
N ASN A 242 6.74 31.30 25.14
CA ASN A 242 7.61 30.62 26.14
C ASN A 242 6.73 30.19 27.37
N ASN A 243 7.29 29.34 28.27
CA ASN A 243 6.73 28.82 29.55
C ASN A 243 5.94 27.49 29.39
N THR A 244 6.21 26.34 30.04
CA THR A 244 7.02 25.90 31.23
C THR A 244 6.29 25.90 32.59
N ILE A 245 6.57 24.85 33.41
CA ILE A 245 6.25 24.54 34.85
C ILE A 245 5.06 23.55 35.08
N VAL A 246 5.07 22.55 35.99
CA VAL A 246 6.11 21.55 36.44
C VAL A 246 5.52 20.39 37.32
N SER A 247 6.05 19.15 37.17
CA SER A 247 6.07 17.96 38.10
C SER A 247 4.75 17.36 38.70
N THR A 248 4.68 16.23 39.45
CA THR A 248 5.68 15.39 40.19
C THR A 248 5.18 13.94 40.48
N GLN A 249 6.09 12.93 40.52
CA GLN A 249 6.14 11.68 41.36
C GLN A 249 4.91 10.70 41.46
N ALA A 250 5.03 9.36 41.33
CA ALA A 250 5.69 8.30 42.16
C ALA A 250 4.94 7.99 43.49
N GLU A 251 4.82 6.78 44.08
CA GLU A 251 5.27 5.37 43.85
C GLU A 251 4.48 4.42 44.83
N SER A 252 4.56 3.07 45.00
CA SER A 252 5.28 1.88 44.45
C SER A 252 4.61 0.55 44.96
N ASN A 253 5.05 -0.64 44.47
CA ASN A 253 5.03 -1.99 45.15
C ASN A 253 3.66 -2.72 45.46
N THR A 254 3.50 -4.05 45.63
CA THR A 254 4.30 -5.31 45.40
C THR A 254 3.39 -6.59 45.40
N THR A 255 3.88 -7.73 44.90
CA THR A 255 3.37 -9.14 44.94
C THR A 255 3.57 -9.83 46.33
N PRO A 256 3.29 -11.16 46.63
CA PRO A 256 3.18 -12.35 45.76
C PRO A 256 2.16 -13.50 46.08
N SER A 257 2.05 -14.40 45.07
CA SER A 257 1.85 -15.89 45.07
C SER A 257 1.56 -16.72 46.33
N ASN A 258 0.80 -17.83 46.14
CA ASN A 258 1.18 -19.13 46.72
C ASN A 258 0.64 -20.35 45.92
N ASN A 259 1.37 -21.47 45.94
CA ASN A 259 1.03 -22.76 45.29
C ASN A 259 0.84 -23.87 46.33
N VAL A 260 0.11 -24.95 45.98
CA VAL A 260 0.07 -26.22 46.73
C VAL A 260 0.11 -27.41 45.75
N VAL A 261 0.86 -28.46 46.10
CA VAL A 261 1.01 -29.71 45.34
C VAL A 261 0.94 -30.90 46.32
N ALA A 262 0.21 -31.97 45.96
CA ALA A 262 0.30 -33.29 46.57
C ALA A 262 -0.15 -34.37 45.56
N THR A 263 0.34 -35.61 45.73
CA THR A 263 0.28 -36.68 44.71
C THR A 263 -0.18 -38.04 45.34
N PRO A 264 -0.22 -39.22 44.68
CA PRO A 264 -1.48 -39.97 44.61
C PRO A 264 -1.48 -41.38 45.23
N ALA A 265 -2.68 -41.97 45.29
CA ALA A 265 -3.00 -43.39 45.46
C ALA A 265 -4.41 -43.61 44.86
N SER A 266 -4.83 -44.78 44.38
CA SER A 266 -4.22 -46.11 44.24
C SER A 266 -4.80 -46.83 43.00
N GLY A 267 -4.35 -48.05 42.65
CA GLY A 267 -4.81 -48.74 41.43
C GLY A 267 -6.31 -49.06 41.40
N GLU A 268 -7.01 -48.47 40.44
CA GLU A 268 -8.45 -48.66 40.17
C GLU A 268 -8.68 -49.68 39.02
N GLU A 269 -9.92 -50.18 38.88
CA GLU A 269 -10.33 -50.85 37.65
C GLU A 269 -10.27 -49.84 36.49
N LYS A 270 -9.80 -50.25 35.32
CA LYS A 270 -9.57 -49.31 34.20
C LYS A 270 -10.89 -48.72 33.70
N GLU A 271 -11.13 -47.47 34.07
CA GLU A 271 -12.32 -46.73 33.67
C GLU A 271 -12.33 -46.42 32.16
N ASP A 272 -13.51 -46.09 31.62
CA ASP A 272 -13.67 -45.67 30.22
C ASP A 272 -13.29 -44.19 30.02
N ARG A 273 -12.11 -43.82 30.52
CA ARG A 273 -11.59 -42.45 30.57
C ARG A 273 -10.29 -42.34 29.78
N PHE A 274 -10.03 -41.13 29.29
CA PHE A 274 -8.76 -40.76 28.66
C PHE A 274 -7.81 -40.17 29.70
N VAL A 275 -6.59 -40.70 29.76
CA VAL A 275 -5.48 -40.17 30.58
C VAL A 275 -4.36 -39.63 29.71
N GLU A 276 -3.66 -38.60 30.17
CA GLU A 276 -2.47 -38.07 29.49
C GLU A 276 -1.30 -39.06 29.63
N VAL A 277 -0.61 -39.33 28.52
CA VAL A 277 0.50 -40.30 28.46
C VAL A 277 1.80 -39.75 27.85
N GLU A 278 1.73 -38.65 27.12
CA GLU A 278 2.90 -37.90 26.64
C GLU A 278 2.49 -36.44 26.40
N THR A 279 3.24 -35.47 26.92
CA THR A 279 3.15 -34.05 26.55
C THR A 279 4.49 -33.59 25.97
N GLY A 280 4.46 -32.64 25.06
CA GLY A 280 5.68 -32.09 24.47
C GLY A 280 5.43 -31.08 23.36
N GLU A 281 6.50 -30.75 22.65
CA GLU A 281 6.48 -29.87 21.49
C GLU A 281 7.02 -30.60 20.25
N VAL A 282 6.56 -30.19 19.08
CA VAL A 282 7.07 -30.62 17.77
C VAL A 282 7.29 -29.40 16.88
N LYS A 283 8.17 -29.47 15.88
CA LYS A 283 8.53 -28.29 15.08
C LYS A 283 8.63 -28.53 13.57
N LYS A 284 8.63 -27.43 12.80
CA LYS A 284 8.97 -27.39 11.37
C LYS A 284 9.67 -26.08 11.04
N GLY A 285 10.56 -26.11 10.05
CA GLY A 285 11.48 -25.01 9.76
C GLY A 285 12.77 -25.12 10.58
N ASN A 286 13.71 -24.20 10.33
CA ASN A 286 14.94 -24.07 11.12
C ASN A 286 15.16 -22.59 11.42
N TRP A 287 15.70 -22.29 12.59
CA TRP A 287 16.11 -20.96 12.99
C TRP A 287 17.29 -21.06 13.96
N ILE A 288 18.02 -19.95 14.07
CA ILE A 288 19.09 -19.73 15.04
C ILE A 288 18.74 -18.54 15.92
N THR A 289 19.46 -18.37 17.03
CA THR A 289 19.38 -17.19 17.89
C THR A 289 20.64 -16.35 17.69
N GLU A 290 20.47 -15.06 17.38
CA GLU A 290 21.57 -14.14 17.11
C GLU A 290 21.22 -12.74 17.65
N GLU A 291 22.14 -12.08 18.36
CA GLU A 291 21.88 -10.80 19.08
C GLU A 291 20.65 -10.82 20.03
N GLY A 292 20.22 -12.01 20.44
CA GLY A 292 19.00 -12.25 21.23
C GLY A 292 17.70 -12.15 20.41
N ASN A 293 17.77 -12.26 19.08
CA ASN A 293 16.67 -12.32 18.13
C ASN A 293 16.57 -13.72 17.52
N THR A 294 15.42 -14.06 16.97
CA THR A 294 15.20 -15.27 16.18
C THR A 294 15.47 -14.98 14.71
N VAL A 295 16.22 -15.86 14.06
CA VAL A 295 16.61 -15.72 12.64
C VAL A 295 16.31 -17.02 11.90
N ILE A 296 15.37 -16.99 10.96
CA ILE A 296 14.98 -18.17 10.17
C ILE A 296 16.09 -18.51 9.14
N VAL A 297 16.40 -19.81 9.02
CA VAL A 297 17.46 -20.32 8.14
C VAL A 297 17.04 -21.55 7.35
N ASN A 298 17.67 -21.74 6.19
CA ASN A 298 17.58 -22.94 5.39
C ASN A 298 18.24 -24.14 6.09
N ARG A 299 18.16 -25.33 5.48
CA ARG A 299 18.71 -26.58 6.06
C ARG A 299 20.24 -26.61 6.22
N ASN A 300 20.95 -25.67 5.61
CA ASN A 300 22.40 -25.52 5.70
C ASN A 300 22.81 -24.47 6.75
N GLY A 301 21.86 -23.89 7.50
CA GLY A 301 22.11 -22.79 8.44
C GLY A 301 22.28 -21.41 7.79
N GLN A 302 22.02 -21.27 6.49
CA GLN A 302 22.10 -19.99 5.77
C GLN A 302 20.74 -19.28 5.84
N ARG A 303 20.74 -17.96 6.03
CA ARG A 303 19.53 -17.13 6.06
C ARG A 303 18.75 -17.16 4.73
N ALA A 304 17.49 -16.71 4.78
CA ALA A 304 16.82 -16.15 3.61
C ALA A 304 17.55 -14.86 3.12
N TYR A 305 17.09 -14.23 2.03
CA TYR A 305 17.80 -13.09 1.40
C TYR A 305 18.16 -12.00 2.43
N ASP A 306 19.47 -11.84 2.66
CA ASP A 306 19.98 -11.11 3.82
C ASP A 306 20.47 -9.70 3.49
N TRP A 307 20.17 -8.77 4.38
CA TRP A 307 20.46 -7.35 4.24
C TRP A 307 21.97 -7.06 4.28
N GLU A 308 22.76 -7.87 5.00
CA GLU A 308 24.23 -7.75 5.13
C GLU A 308 24.97 -7.59 3.80
N TYR A 309 24.45 -8.17 2.71
CA TYR A 309 25.11 -8.19 1.41
C TYR A 309 24.43 -7.29 0.37
N ALA A 310 23.37 -6.56 0.74
CA ALA A 310 22.40 -6.01 -0.21
C ALA A 310 22.03 -4.53 -0.01
N ASP A 311 22.84 -3.74 0.70
CA ASP A 311 22.69 -2.28 0.70
C ASP A 311 22.90 -1.71 -0.73
N ASN A 312 21.88 -1.00 -1.26
CA ASN A 312 21.80 -0.46 -2.62
C ASN A 312 22.12 -1.49 -3.73
N PRO A 313 21.25 -2.48 -3.99
CA PRO A 313 21.47 -3.46 -5.05
C PRO A 313 21.37 -2.79 -6.44
N ASP A 314 22.26 -3.19 -7.34
CA ASP A 314 22.18 -2.78 -8.74
C ASP A 314 21.14 -3.59 -9.54
N GLU A 315 20.95 -3.24 -10.80
CA GLU A 315 19.98 -3.90 -11.68
C GLU A 315 20.31 -5.37 -11.96
N ALA A 316 21.59 -5.74 -12.04
CA ALA A 316 22.00 -7.11 -12.29
C ALA A 316 21.73 -7.99 -11.06
N LYS A 317 22.05 -7.49 -9.85
CA LYS A 317 21.74 -8.16 -8.58
C LYS A 317 20.25 -8.25 -8.33
N MET A 318 19.47 -7.23 -8.69
CA MET A 318 18.01 -7.31 -8.67
C MET A 318 17.51 -8.42 -9.63
N LYS A 319 17.94 -8.43 -10.90
CA LYS A 319 17.54 -9.49 -11.86
C LYS A 319 17.96 -10.89 -11.41
N GLN A 320 19.12 -11.05 -10.78
CA GLN A 320 19.60 -12.31 -10.21
C GLN A 320 18.67 -12.85 -9.10
N ASN A 321 18.03 -11.97 -8.33
CA ASN A 321 17.04 -12.31 -7.30
C ASN A 321 15.60 -12.24 -7.84
N GLY A 322 15.42 -12.50 -9.15
CA GLY A 322 14.11 -12.64 -9.79
C GLY A 322 13.30 -11.34 -9.87
N MET A 323 13.93 -10.16 -9.84
CA MET A 323 13.24 -8.91 -10.16
C MET A 323 13.04 -8.79 -11.67
N SER A 324 11.81 -8.53 -12.13
CA SER A 324 11.51 -8.21 -13.53
C SER A 324 11.89 -6.76 -13.87
N ASP A 325 11.97 -6.42 -15.16
CA ASP A 325 12.18 -5.04 -15.61
C ASP A 325 11.09 -4.08 -15.07
N TYR A 326 9.86 -4.57 -14.93
CA TYR A 326 8.74 -3.81 -14.36
C TYR A 326 8.92 -3.56 -12.86
N ASP A 327 9.32 -4.57 -12.09
CA ASP A 327 9.61 -4.39 -10.65
C ASP A 327 10.75 -3.41 -10.43
N ILE A 328 11.79 -3.49 -11.27
CA ILE A 328 12.98 -2.63 -11.21
C ILE A 328 12.64 -1.20 -11.62
N PHE A 329 11.75 -0.99 -12.60
CA PHE A 329 11.22 0.33 -12.94
C PHE A 329 10.49 0.94 -11.74
N ASN A 330 9.59 0.19 -11.10
CA ASN A 330 8.85 0.67 -9.93
C ASN A 330 9.76 0.94 -8.73
N VAL A 331 10.76 0.10 -8.46
CA VAL A 331 11.77 0.35 -7.43
C VAL A 331 12.59 1.60 -7.74
N LYS A 332 12.98 1.82 -9.01
CA LYS A 332 13.69 3.04 -9.44
C LYS A 332 12.84 4.30 -9.25
N LEU A 333 11.54 4.22 -9.48
CA LEU A 333 10.59 5.31 -9.22
C LEU A 333 10.43 5.55 -7.71
N THR A 334 9.97 4.55 -6.96
CA THR A 334 9.66 4.66 -5.52
C THR A 334 10.86 5.04 -4.67
N LYS A 335 12.09 4.58 -5.00
CA LYS A 335 13.29 4.96 -4.23
C LYS A 335 13.63 6.45 -4.31
N SER A 336 13.08 7.20 -5.27
CA SER A 336 13.22 8.66 -5.33
C SER A 336 12.46 9.39 -4.21
N TYR A 337 11.38 8.80 -3.69
CA TYR A 337 10.47 9.46 -2.74
C TYR A 337 11.13 9.72 -1.36
N PRO A 338 10.66 10.72 -0.59
CA PRO A 338 11.15 10.99 0.77
C PRO A 338 10.92 9.81 1.73
N GLU A 339 11.77 9.65 2.76
CA GLU A 339 11.58 8.61 3.79
C GLU A 339 10.20 8.71 4.47
N ALA A 340 9.73 9.93 4.74
CA ALA A 340 8.41 10.16 5.33
C ALA A 340 7.26 9.66 4.44
N TYR A 341 7.37 9.79 3.12
CA TYR A 341 6.39 9.27 2.17
C TYR A 341 6.40 7.73 2.18
N LEU A 342 7.59 7.11 2.08
CA LEU A 342 7.71 5.65 2.11
C LEU A 342 7.17 5.03 3.41
N LYS A 343 7.35 5.71 4.54
CA LYS A 343 6.78 5.33 5.85
C LYS A 343 5.25 5.47 5.89
N ALA A 344 4.70 6.49 5.24
CA ALA A 344 3.24 6.64 5.11
C ALA A 344 2.65 5.54 4.21
N GLU A 345 3.22 5.32 3.03
CA GLU A 345 2.79 4.30 2.05
C GLU A 345 2.78 2.89 2.66
N MET A 346 3.86 2.51 3.36
CA MET A 346 3.96 1.24 4.07
C MET A 346 2.95 1.13 5.22
N LYS A 347 2.73 2.21 5.98
CA LYS A 347 1.74 2.21 7.07
C LYS A 347 0.31 2.09 6.55
N VAL A 348 -0.05 2.82 5.49
CA VAL A 348 -1.38 2.74 4.85
C VAL A 348 -1.61 1.34 4.27
N THR A 349 -0.59 0.73 3.66
CA THR A 349 -0.66 -0.64 3.15
C THR A 349 -0.89 -1.66 4.26
N LEU A 350 -0.15 -1.60 5.37
CA LEU A 350 -0.33 -2.53 6.50
C LEU A 350 -1.65 -2.27 7.25
N TRP A 351 -2.10 -1.02 7.31
CA TRP A 351 -3.42 -0.66 7.82
C TRP A 351 -4.56 -1.28 6.98
N LEU A 352 -4.43 -1.32 5.64
CA LEU A 352 -5.34 -2.03 4.74
C LEU A 352 -5.26 -3.58 4.83
N PHE A 353 -4.25 -4.13 5.53
CA PHE A 353 -4.12 -5.56 5.84
C PHE A 353 -4.51 -5.87 7.29
N SER A 354 -5.41 -5.08 7.87
CA SER A 354 -6.13 -5.42 9.10
C SER A 354 -7.52 -4.80 9.03
N ASP A 355 -8.47 -5.36 9.78
CA ASP A 355 -9.89 -5.23 9.51
C ASP A 355 -10.58 -4.22 10.47
N ILE A 356 -11.91 -4.35 10.62
CA ILE A 356 -12.72 -3.52 11.51
C ILE A 356 -12.71 -4.05 12.95
N GLU A 357 -12.66 -5.38 13.16
CA GLU A 357 -12.57 -6.01 14.47
C GLU A 357 -11.20 -5.70 15.14
N ASP A 358 -10.13 -5.51 14.35
CA ASP A 358 -8.83 -4.99 14.79
C ASP A 358 -8.78 -3.46 15.03
N GLY A 359 -9.88 -2.87 15.49
CA GLY A 359 -9.94 -1.45 15.86
C GLY A 359 -9.63 -0.46 14.73
N PHE A 360 -9.91 -0.85 13.48
CA PHE A 360 -9.45 -0.20 12.24
C PHE A 360 -7.91 -0.21 12.10
N GLY A 361 -7.34 -1.40 11.94
CA GLY A 361 -5.97 -1.61 11.48
C GLY A 361 -4.86 -1.42 12.52
N GLU A 362 -5.14 -1.69 13.81
CA GLU A 362 -4.17 -1.45 14.89
C GLU A 362 -2.92 -2.34 14.78
N ASN A 363 -3.07 -3.64 14.53
CA ASN A 363 -1.95 -4.58 14.42
C ASN A 363 -1.06 -4.25 13.21
N GLY A 364 -1.65 -3.88 12.07
CA GLY A 364 -0.91 -3.39 10.89
C GLY A 364 -0.10 -2.12 11.18
N ILE A 365 -0.70 -1.15 11.87
CA ILE A 365 0.00 0.08 12.30
C ILE A 365 1.10 -0.22 13.33
N ARG A 366 0.87 -1.14 14.28
CA ARG A 366 1.86 -1.56 15.29
C ARG A 366 3.06 -2.23 14.65
N LEU A 367 2.86 -3.14 13.68
CA LEU A 367 3.92 -3.75 12.90
C LEU A 367 4.71 -2.71 12.10
N ALA A 368 4.02 -1.79 11.41
CA ALA A 368 4.65 -0.71 10.65
C ALA A 368 5.58 0.14 11.54
N ASN A 369 5.07 0.55 12.72
CA ASN A 369 5.86 1.31 13.69
C ASN A 369 7.05 0.49 14.22
N HIS A 370 6.88 -0.80 14.50
CA HIS A 370 7.97 -1.68 14.93
C HIS A 370 9.06 -1.84 13.86
N PHE A 371 8.69 -1.97 12.59
CA PHE A 371 9.66 -1.93 11.49
C PHE A 371 10.40 -0.58 11.38
N PHE A 372 9.78 0.54 11.77
CA PHE A 372 10.41 1.87 11.72
C PHE A 372 11.35 2.21 12.89
N SER A 373 11.24 1.53 14.03
CA SER A 373 11.99 1.86 15.25
C SER A 373 12.38 0.71 16.18
N GLY A 374 11.91 -0.51 15.94
CA GLY A 374 12.20 -1.72 16.72
C GLY A 374 13.57 -2.37 16.42
N GLY A 375 14.31 -1.86 15.43
CA GLY A 375 15.71 -2.21 15.20
C GLY A 375 15.98 -3.67 14.82
N GLY A 376 14.99 -4.37 14.25
CA GLY A 376 15.07 -5.78 13.90
C GLY A 376 14.85 -6.75 15.07
N LYS A 377 14.33 -6.29 16.22
CA LYS A 377 13.87 -7.18 17.30
C LYS A 377 12.63 -7.99 16.87
N ASP A 378 12.52 -9.20 17.38
CA ASP A 378 11.37 -10.09 17.18
C ASP A 378 10.04 -9.39 17.54
N PHE A 379 8.94 -9.79 16.89
CA PHE A 379 7.60 -9.24 17.11
C PHE A 379 6.57 -10.36 17.31
N GLU A 380 5.64 -10.22 18.26
CA GLU A 380 4.63 -11.24 18.58
C GLU A 380 3.18 -10.74 18.40
N PHE A 381 2.42 -11.49 17.60
CA PHE A 381 0.96 -11.51 17.60
C PHE A 381 0.47 -12.54 18.62
N ASN A 382 0.07 -12.07 19.80
CA ASN A 382 -0.41 -12.92 20.87
C ASN A 382 -1.83 -13.46 20.60
N GLN A 383 -2.29 -14.42 21.42
CA GLN A 383 -3.58 -15.12 21.27
C GLN A 383 -4.83 -14.21 21.28
N SER A 384 -4.70 -12.93 21.67
CA SER A 384 -5.77 -11.92 21.67
C SER A 384 -5.66 -10.89 20.55
N SER A 385 -4.63 -10.96 19.70
CA SER A 385 -4.49 -10.10 18.53
C SER A 385 -5.29 -10.65 17.34
N ASN A 386 -5.83 -9.78 16.47
CA ASN A 386 -6.69 -10.23 15.38
C ASN A 386 -6.01 -11.22 14.40
N PRO A 387 -4.73 -11.05 13.99
CA PRO A 387 -4.02 -12.06 13.19
C PRO A 387 -4.10 -13.48 13.78
N SER A 388 -3.94 -13.62 15.10
CA SER A 388 -4.03 -14.93 15.77
C SER A 388 -5.46 -15.46 15.87
N ILE A 389 -6.47 -14.59 15.91
CA ILE A 389 -7.90 -14.92 15.97
C ILE A 389 -8.40 -15.38 14.60
N GLU A 390 -8.17 -14.59 13.54
CA GLU A 390 -8.53 -14.98 12.17
C GLU A 390 -7.81 -16.26 11.74
N MET A 391 -6.49 -16.36 12.00
CA MET A 391 -5.75 -17.57 11.65
C MET A 391 -6.31 -18.79 12.39
N ARG A 392 -6.66 -18.69 13.69
CA ARG A 392 -7.31 -19.78 14.45
C ARG A 392 -8.61 -20.26 13.77
N ASP A 393 -9.43 -19.31 13.32
CA ASP A 393 -10.77 -19.60 12.82
C ASP A 393 -10.79 -19.90 11.32
N SER A 394 -9.67 -19.73 10.62
CA SER A 394 -9.50 -20.10 9.20
C SER A 394 -9.58 -21.62 8.96
N GLU A 395 -10.18 -22.01 7.82
CA GLU A 395 -10.22 -23.41 7.39
C GLU A 395 -8.82 -23.98 7.05
N ARG A 396 -7.86 -23.10 6.74
CA ARG A 396 -6.44 -23.46 6.51
C ARG A 396 -5.81 -23.98 7.79
N PHE A 397 -6.02 -23.28 8.91
CA PHE A 397 -5.51 -23.69 10.22
C PHE A 397 -6.23 -24.92 10.76
N LYS A 398 -7.56 -24.98 10.66
CA LYS A 398 -8.35 -26.17 11.03
C LYS A 398 -7.86 -27.42 10.27
N SER A 399 -7.57 -27.29 8.98
CA SER A 399 -6.99 -28.35 8.14
C SER A 399 -5.56 -28.73 8.56
N PHE A 400 -4.71 -27.74 8.87
CA PHE A 400 -3.36 -27.96 9.40
C PHE A 400 -3.39 -28.71 10.73
N VAL A 401 -4.16 -28.24 11.71
CA VAL A 401 -4.29 -28.87 13.04
C VAL A 401 -4.84 -30.29 12.92
N SER A 402 -5.83 -30.53 12.06
CA SER A 402 -6.39 -31.88 11.83
C SER A 402 -5.36 -32.83 11.23
N SER A 403 -4.59 -32.36 10.23
CA SER A 403 -3.50 -33.13 9.61
C SER A 403 -2.38 -33.44 10.59
N LEU A 404 -2.02 -32.47 11.44
CA LEU A 404 -1.00 -32.61 12.48
C LEU A 404 -1.42 -33.61 13.57
N LYS A 405 -2.66 -33.55 14.06
CA LYS A 405 -3.20 -34.54 15.02
C LYS A 405 -3.08 -35.97 14.48
N GLU A 406 -3.41 -36.17 13.20
CA GLU A 406 -3.32 -37.47 12.53
C GLU A 406 -1.87 -37.93 12.28
N GLU A 407 -0.95 -37.02 11.95
CA GLU A 407 0.49 -37.33 11.84
C GLU A 407 1.06 -37.77 13.20
N LEU A 408 0.80 -37.00 14.26
CA LEU A 408 1.30 -37.26 15.60
C LEU A 408 0.68 -38.53 16.20
N LYS A 409 -0.60 -38.81 15.93
CA LYS A 409 -1.25 -40.06 16.31
C LYS A 409 -0.54 -41.26 15.69
N LYS A 410 -0.32 -41.26 14.36
CA LYS A 410 0.40 -42.34 13.66
C LYS A 410 1.85 -42.49 14.12
N LYS A 411 2.53 -41.39 14.47
CA LYS A 411 3.87 -41.41 15.07
C LYS A 411 3.85 -42.11 16.44
N TYR A 412 2.90 -41.78 17.30
CA TYR A 412 2.75 -42.40 18.62
C TYR A 412 2.36 -43.88 18.54
N GLU A 413 1.36 -44.23 17.73
CA GLU A 413 0.88 -45.61 17.55
C GLU A 413 1.97 -46.55 17.00
N LYS A 414 2.91 -46.01 16.19
CA LYS A 414 4.02 -46.77 15.62
C LYS A 414 5.23 -46.91 16.56
N ASP A 415 5.61 -45.84 17.25
CA ASP A 415 6.89 -45.76 17.99
C ASP A 415 6.74 -45.72 19.52
N GLY A 416 5.52 -45.66 20.05
CA GLY A 416 5.21 -45.54 21.49
C GLY A 416 5.47 -44.17 22.11
N THR A 417 6.02 -43.23 21.35
CA THR A 417 6.32 -41.84 21.73
C THR A 417 6.48 -40.98 20.48
N ILE A 418 6.17 -39.69 20.56
CA ILE A 418 6.42 -38.70 19.52
C ILE A 418 7.89 -38.24 19.53
N ASN A 419 8.39 -37.74 20.65
CA ASN A 419 9.74 -37.13 20.72
C ASN A 419 10.88 -38.12 21.04
N GLY A 420 10.56 -39.38 21.36
CA GLY A 420 11.55 -40.38 21.72
C GLY A 420 12.03 -40.25 23.16
N SER A 421 12.62 -41.34 23.67
CA SER A 421 12.93 -41.54 25.10
C SER A 421 13.99 -40.61 25.71
N THR A 422 14.60 -39.71 24.93
CA THR A 422 15.57 -38.72 25.43
C THR A 422 15.06 -37.28 25.39
N GLY A 423 13.99 -36.96 24.65
CA GLY A 423 13.42 -35.61 24.53
C GLY A 423 14.29 -34.52 23.88
N VAL A 424 15.60 -34.76 23.67
CA VAL A 424 16.57 -33.74 23.20
C VAL A 424 16.27 -33.24 21.78
N ASN A 425 15.70 -34.08 20.91
CA ASN A 425 15.40 -33.75 19.52
C ASN A 425 13.89 -33.72 19.29
N LEU A 426 13.31 -32.52 19.25
CA LEU A 426 11.91 -32.29 18.88
C LEU A 426 11.58 -32.94 17.52
N TYR A 427 10.48 -33.68 17.45
CA TYR A 427 10.04 -34.33 16.21
C TYR A 427 9.75 -33.27 15.13
N SER A 428 10.30 -33.51 13.93
CA SER A 428 10.14 -32.64 12.77
C SER A 428 8.90 -33.03 11.99
N ILE A 429 7.84 -32.22 12.07
CA ILE A 429 6.55 -32.52 11.45
C ILE A 429 6.63 -32.43 9.93
N ARG A 430 5.89 -33.31 9.26
CA ARG A 430 5.84 -33.40 7.79
C ARG A 430 4.72 -32.53 7.24
N THR A 431 3.58 -32.51 7.94
CA THR A 431 2.36 -31.73 7.66
C THR A 431 2.68 -30.34 7.09
N SER A 432 2.14 -30.03 5.91
CA SER A 432 2.36 -28.76 5.21
C SER A 432 1.92 -27.57 6.05
N LEU A 433 2.74 -26.53 6.11
CA LEU A 433 2.36 -25.29 6.80
C LEU A 433 1.27 -24.57 5.97
N PRO A 434 0.27 -23.93 6.60
CA PRO A 434 -0.72 -23.15 5.89
C PRO A 434 -0.06 -21.91 5.26
N TYR A 435 -0.56 -21.52 4.08
CA TYR A 435 -0.09 -20.35 3.34
C TYR A 435 -1.19 -19.28 3.31
N TYR A 436 -0.84 -18.05 3.63
CA TYR A 436 -1.73 -16.89 3.56
C TYR A 436 -1.09 -15.88 2.60
N GLY A 437 -1.86 -15.43 1.60
CA GLY A 437 -1.36 -14.57 0.53
C GLY A 437 -2.07 -13.23 0.52
N VAL A 438 -1.44 -12.21 -0.05
CA VAL A 438 -1.97 -10.83 -0.06
C VAL A 438 -3.37 -10.72 -0.72
N SER A 439 -3.74 -11.65 -1.60
CA SER A 439 -5.10 -11.75 -2.16
C SER A 439 -6.17 -12.28 -1.19
N SER A 440 -5.80 -12.98 -0.11
CA SER A 440 -6.73 -13.30 0.99
C SER A 440 -6.93 -12.07 1.88
N SER A 441 -5.84 -11.41 2.28
CA SER A 441 -5.90 -10.25 3.18
C SER A 441 -6.64 -9.03 2.62
N LEU A 442 -6.85 -8.99 1.29
CA LEU A 442 -7.57 -7.92 0.59
C LEU A 442 -9.03 -8.26 0.23
N ASN A 443 -9.58 -9.40 0.67
CA ASN A 443 -10.95 -9.79 0.35
C ASN A 443 -11.92 -9.53 1.52
N PRO A 444 -12.75 -8.46 1.49
CA PRO A 444 -13.64 -8.09 2.61
C PRO A 444 -14.81 -9.07 2.83
N ASN A 445 -14.91 -10.14 2.03
CA ASN A 445 -15.91 -11.20 2.20
C ASN A 445 -15.34 -12.44 2.90
N VAL A 446 -14.06 -12.41 3.33
CA VAL A 446 -13.33 -13.52 3.93
C VAL A 446 -12.63 -13.02 5.18
N ASN A 447 -12.90 -13.64 6.34
CA ASN A 447 -12.23 -13.30 7.60
C ASN A 447 -10.82 -13.95 7.67
N GLU A 448 -9.98 -13.60 6.70
CA GLU A 448 -8.54 -13.93 6.56
C GLU A 448 -7.71 -12.65 6.25
N SER A 449 -8.23 -11.49 6.65
CA SER A 449 -7.72 -10.12 6.43
C SER A 449 -6.27 -9.89 6.88
N ALA A 450 -5.83 -10.52 7.96
CA ALA A 450 -4.81 -9.97 8.85
C ALA A 450 -3.41 -10.60 8.71
N THR A 451 -3.02 -11.05 7.51
CA THR A 451 -1.76 -11.78 7.28
C THR A 451 -0.89 -11.27 6.12
N PHE A 452 -0.10 -10.25 6.42
CA PHE A 452 1.18 -9.93 5.75
C PHE A 452 2.30 -10.97 6.07
N ILE A 453 1.95 -12.07 6.74
CA ILE A 453 2.85 -13.08 7.35
C ILE A 453 3.12 -14.25 6.37
N GLY A 454 3.26 -13.85 5.10
CA GLY A 454 3.87 -14.60 4.00
C GLY A 454 3.61 -16.11 3.90
N GLY A 455 4.64 -16.81 3.42
CA GLY A 455 4.64 -18.26 3.30
C GLY A 455 5.22 -18.96 4.53
N ILE A 456 4.60 -18.75 5.70
CA ILE A 456 4.96 -19.28 7.04
C ILE A 456 6.12 -20.29 7.01
N GLN A 457 7.30 -19.79 7.38
CA GLN A 457 8.57 -20.51 7.22
C GLN A 457 8.87 -21.47 8.39
N GLY A 458 8.28 -21.24 9.57
CA GLY A 458 8.48 -22.05 10.77
C GLY A 458 7.23 -22.27 11.61
N CYS A 459 7.28 -23.30 12.47
CA CYS A 459 6.21 -23.67 13.39
C CYS A 459 6.79 -24.41 14.61
N VAL A 460 6.25 -24.12 15.80
CA VAL A 460 6.32 -24.97 16.98
C VAL A 460 4.89 -25.26 17.43
N ALA A 461 4.55 -26.53 17.67
CA ALA A 461 3.23 -26.93 18.15
C ALA A 461 3.37 -27.74 19.44
N LYS A 462 2.68 -27.30 20.51
CA LYS A 462 2.58 -28.06 21.77
C LYS A 462 1.44 -29.06 21.67
N PHE A 463 1.70 -30.30 22.02
CA PHE A 463 0.74 -31.40 21.96
C PHE A 463 0.60 -32.11 23.31
N LYS A 464 -0.52 -32.82 23.47
CA LYS A 464 -0.68 -33.91 24.44
C LYS A 464 -1.27 -35.14 23.76
N VAL A 465 -0.78 -36.31 24.14
CA VAL A 465 -1.33 -37.61 23.76
C VAL A 465 -2.21 -38.09 24.91
N LEU A 466 -3.46 -38.38 24.58
CA LEU A 466 -4.42 -38.97 25.50
C LEU A 466 -4.68 -40.42 25.10
N LYS A 467 -4.69 -41.33 26.07
CA LYS A 467 -4.98 -42.75 25.85
C LYS A 467 -6.14 -43.19 26.73
N ASN A 468 -7.12 -43.88 26.15
CA ASN A 468 -8.20 -44.49 26.94
C ASN A 468 -7.66 -45.72 27.69
N GLU A 469 -7.85 -45.77 29.01
CA GLU A 469 -7.31 -46.85 29.84
C GLU A 469 -7.90 -48.22 29.48
N LYS A 470 -9.20 -48.26 29.22
CA LYS A 470 -10.00 -49.46 28.93
C LYS A 470 -9.91 -49.91 27.47
N THR A 471 -10.19 -49.01 26.52
CA THR A 471 -10.21 -49.34 25.08
C THR A 471 -8.84 -49.28 24.41
N GLN A 472 -7.84 -48.69 25.07
CA GLN A 472 -6.51 -48.40 24.53
C GLN A 472 -6.49 -47.42 23.33
N GLU A 473 -7.62 -46.79 22.99
CA GLU A 473 -7.73 -45.76 21.93
C GLU A 473 -6.79 -44.58 22.20
N VAL A 474 -6.06 -44.15 21.16
CA VAL A 474 -5.18 -42.97 21.20
C VAL A 474 -5.85 -41.77 20.54
N LYS A 475 -5.79 -40.62 21.21
CA LYS A 475 -6.14 -39.28 20.70
C LYS A 475 -4.95 -38.34 20.87
N VAL A 476 -4.85 -37.34 20.00
CA VAL A 476 -3.86 -36.26 20.12
C VAL A 476 -4.59 -34.92 20.10
N GLU A 477 -4.28 -34.08 21.07
CA GLU A 477 -4.71 -32.69 21.13
C GLU A 477 -3.51 -31.76 20.92
N ILE A 478 -3.76 -30.63 20.27
CA ILE A 478 -2.77 -29.57 20.05
C ILE A 478 -3.21 -28.40 20.93
N GLU A 479 -2.36 -27.99 21.86
CA GLU A 479 -2.71 -26.99 22.89
C GLU A 479 -2.33 -25.57 22.49
N ARG A 480 -1.28 -25.43 21.68
CA ARG A 480 -0.72 -24.16 21.21
C ARG A 480 -0.01 -24.41 19.88
N VAL A 481 -0.14 -23.47 18.94
CA VAL A 481 0.65 -23.41 17.71
C VAL A 481 1.27 -22.02 17.64
N LEU A 482 2.60 -21.98 17.65
CA LEU A 482 3.39 -20.78 17.44
C LEU A 482 3.95 -20.84 16.01
N PHE A 483 3.43 -20.03 15.10
CA PHE A 483 3.99 -19.87 13.77
C PHE A 483 5.12 -18.83 13.77
N LEU A 484 6.07 -19.00 12.86
CA LEU A 484 7.21 -18.12 12.64
C LEU A 484 7.31 -17.78 11.15
N ASP A 485 7.51 -16.50 10.85
CA ASP A 485 7.84 -16.01 9.50
C ASP A 485 8.80 -14.81 9.59
N THR A 486 9.47 -14.45 8.49
CA THR A 486 10.49 -13.37 8.53
C THR A 486 9.99 -12.09 7.84
N PHE A 487 9.56 -11.11 8.64
CA PHE A 487 9.08 -9.84 8.11
C PHE A 487 10.23 -8.96 7.61
N GLY A 488 10.12 -8.53 6.35
CA GLY A 488 11.14 -7.72 5.67
C GLY A 488 12.36 -8.51 5.16
N ALA A 489 12.48 -9.83 5.40
CA ALA A 489 13.54 -10.64 4.78
C ALA A 489 13.00 -11.35 3.53
N GLY A 490 12.77 -10.53 2.50
CA GLY A 490 12.28 -10.98 1.20
C GLY A 490 10.95 -10.33 0.83
N TRP A 491 10.95 -9.60 -0.28
CA TRP A 491 9.72 -9.16 -0.95
C TRP A 491 9.35 -10.14 -2.08
N GLU A 492 10.24 -11.09 -2.38
CA GLU A 492 10.20 -12.06 -3.46
C GLU A 492 9.46 -13.37 -3.14
N ASP A 493 8.78 -13.49 -1.99
CA ASP A 493 7.93 -14.65 -1.65
C ASP A 493 6.74 -14.81 -2.62
N GLY A 494 6.37 -13.74 -3.34
CA GLY A 494 5.47 -13.79 -4.50
C GLY A 494 6.12 -14.19 -5.84
N GLY A 495 7.42 -14.53 -5.88
CA GLY A 495 8.20 -14.60 -7.12
C GLY A 495 9.11 -15.82 -7.33
N ALA A 496 9.34 -16.65 -6.31
CA ALA A 496 10.07 -17.90 -6.51
C ALA A 496 9.32 -18.85 -7.47
N ASN A 497 10.05 -19.45 -8.41
CA ASN A 497 9.56 -20.49 -9.33
C ASN A 497 8.33 -20.11 -10.19
N GLY A 498 8.26 -18.87 -10.67
CA GLY A 498 7.28 -18.46 -11.69
C GLY A 498 5.88 -18.13 -11.17
N LYS A 499 5.73 -17.89 -9.85
CA LYS A 499 4.54 -17.21 -9.31
C LYS A 499 4.49 -15.76 -9.78
N ALA A 500 3.29 -15.21 -9.92
CA ALA A 500 3.08 -13.81 -10.27
C ALA A 500 3.33 -12.91 -9.05
N LYS A 501 4.33 -12.03 -9.14
CA LYS A 501 4.59 -11.01 -8.12
C LYS A 501 3.44 -10.00 -8.10
N GLN A 502 2.73 -9.93 -6.98
CA GLN A 502 1.72 -8.91 -6.75
C GLN A 502 2.42 -7.60 -6.38
N TRP A 503 2.17 -6.53 -7.14
CA TRP A 503 2.72 -5.23 -6.84
C TRP A 503 1.94 -4.60 -5.69
N VAL A 504 2.60 -4.43 -4.55
CA VAL A 504 2.02 -3.81 -3.35
C VAL A 504 2.85 -2.58 -2.99
N PRO A 505 2.29 -1.36 -3.04
CA PRO A 505 3.08 -0.13 -2.92
C PRO A 505 3.84 -0.06 -1.60
N GLY A 506 3.22 -0.43 -0.48
CA GLY A 506 3.88 -0.44 0.82
C GLY A 506 4.99 -1.47 0.99
N LEU A 507 4.96 -2.61 0.27
CA LEU A 507 6.05 -3.58 0.29
C LEU A 507 7.23 -3.12 -0.58
N VAL A 508 6.95 -2.44 -1.70
CA VAL A 508 7.99 -1.74 -2.49
C VAL A 508 8.57 -0.57 -1.69
N ALA A 509 7.76 0.14 -0.90
CA ALA A 509 8.22 1.19 0.00
C ALA A 509 9.07 0.64 1.14
N MET A 510 8.69 -0.51 1.74
CA MET A 510 9.49 -1.26 2.71
C MET A 510 10.86 -1.61 2.12
N PHE A 511 10.91 -2.28 0.96
CA PHE A 511 12.15 -2.58 0.25
C PHE A 511 13.01 -1.33 0.00
N CYS A 512 12.39 -0.21 -0.37
CA CYS A 512 13.09 1.05 -0.58
C CYS A 512 13.64 1.67 0.71
N LEU A 513 12.95 1.51 1.86
CA LEU A 513 13.48 1.88 3.17
C LEU A 513 14.70 1.02 3.51
N GLN A 514 14.59 -0.31 3.39
CA GLN A 514 15.64 -1.27 3.73
C GLN A 514 16.90 -1.14 2.87
N HIS A 515 16.78 -0.94 1.56
CA HIS A 515 17.92 -1.02 0.65
C HIS A 515 18.43 0.34 0.11
N PHE A 516 17.64 1.42 0.18
CA PHE A 516 18.05 2.73 -0.34
C PHE A 516 18.01 3.87 0.69
N LYS A 517 17.23 3.76 1.78
CA LYS A 517 17.24 4.76 2.88
C LYS A 517 18.07 4.31 4.10
N ASN A 518 18.28 3.01 4.29
CA ASN A 518 19.04 2.42 5.40
C ASN A 518 20.56 2.68 5.33
N LEU A 519 21.10 3.00 4.14
CA LEU A 519 22.55 3.14 3.83
C LEU A 519 23.39 4.01 4.79
N LYS A 520 22.77 4.96 5.50
CA LYS A 520 23.44 5.86 6.47
C LYS A 520 23.25 5.43 7.92
N SER A 521 22.47 4.38 8.17
CA SER A 521 21.98 3.96 9.48
C SER A 521 21.53 2.48 9.43
N PRO A 522 22.40 1.52 9.08
CA PRO A 522 22.00 0.16 8.69
C PRO A 522 21.15 -0.61 9.72
N ASN A 523 21.24 -0.24 11.00
CA ASN A 523 20.45 -0.83 12.08
C ASN A 523 18.98 -0.35 12.13
N LYS A 524 18.55 0.56 11.25
CA LYS A 524 17.27 1.26 11.34
C LYS A 524 16.09 0.47 10.78
N PHE A 525 16.27 -0.18 9.63
CA PHE A 525 15.23 -0.92 8.91
C PHE A 525 15.59 -2.41 8.76
N ARG A 526 16.10 -3.03 9.84
CA ARG A 526 16.44 -4.45 9.86
C ARG A 526 15.18 -5.33 9.79
N PRO A 527 15.21 -6.46 9.07
CA PRO A 527 14.15 -7.46 9.15
C PRO A 527 14.11 -8.14 10.53
N PHE A 528 13.01 -8.83 10.84
CA PHE A 528 12.80 -9.53 12.10
C PHE A 528 11.87 -10.74 11.95
N THR A 529 11.96 -11.70 12.88
CA THR A 529 10.97 -12.79 12.95
C THR A 529 9.66 -12.26 13.54
N VAL A 530 8.56 -12.52 12.84
CA VAL A 530 7.19 -12.36 13.34
C VAL A 530 6.72 -13.71 13.87
N PHE A 531 6.18 -13.68 15.08
CA PHE A 531 5.52 -14.80 15.75
C PHE A 531 4.01 -14.62 15.72
N VAL A 532 3.27 -15.71 15.49
CA VAL A 532 1.82 -15.76 15.69
C VAL A 532 1.50 -16.87 16.68
N ASP A 533 1.10 -16.50 17.89
CA ASP A 533 0.69 -17.43 18.94
C ASP A 533 -0.81 -17.71 18.85
N ILE A 534 -1.15 -18.94 18.46
CA ILE A 534 -2.51 -19.41 18.28
C ILE A 534 -2.80 -20.52 19.28
N LYS A 535 -3.85 -20.33 20.08
CA LYS A 535 -4.49 -21.43 20.82
C LYS A 535 -5.61 -22.03 19.97
N PRO A 536 -5.55 -23.31 19.59
CA PRO A 536 -6.65 -23.98 18.90
C PRO A 536 -7.94 -23.97 19.72
N SER A 537 -9.08 -23.96 19.02
CA SER A 537 -10.44 -24.14 19.56
C SER A 537 -10.69 -25.57 20.05
#